data_AF-X1GB98-F1
#
_entry.id   AF-X1GB98-F1
#
_cell.length_a   1.000
_cell.length_b   1.000
_cell.length_c   1.000
_cell.angle_alpha   90.00
_cell.angle_beta   90.00
_cell.angle_gamma   90.00
#
_symmetry.space_group_name_H-M   'P 1'
#
loop_
_entity.id
_entity.type
_entity.pdbx_description
1 polymer ?
#
loop_
_entity_poly.entity_id
_entity_poly.type
_entity_poly.pdbx_seq_one_letter_code
_entity_poly.pdbx_strand_id
1 'polypeptide(L)'
;MVKIRLDSRLLEKLAKKIGKNKKYVREQISKRAGRLYISSEAFLVIWAKKEKIGTAVYQKNLPPYIKVEIRDTLPIVFTQSRQKTKISDAKKSQKKRVKERSRSPMALATEYLIEDEELYDRCHDLIKAPKNFDRVLREATTVLEDRIRRLSGLKKMKGVNLVGKALNPDPTKAVLKVSDKKFEQEGFFNICKGLMLSFRDTTHHELSDKFTKQDALKFCGFIDSLLAVLNQASKKPK
;
A
#
# COMPACT_ATOMS: atom_id res chain seq x y z
N MET A 1 -0.21 4.26 23.65
CA MET A 1 0.81 3.82 22.66
C MET A 1 2.17 3.80 23.33
N VAL A 2 2.80 2.63 23.44
CA VAL A 2 4.19 2.52 23.96
C VAL A 2 5.10 3.20 22.94
N LYS A 3 5.73 4.33 23.32
CA LYS A 3 6.81 4.92 22.53
C LYS A 3 7.98 3.94 22.55
N ILE A 4 8.08 3.10 21.53
CA ILE A 4 9.24 2.24 21.34
C ILE A 4 10.43 3.17 21.13
N ARG A 5 11.39 3.09 22.05
CA ARG A 5 12.62 3.89 22.01
C ARG A 5 13.69 3.06 21.31
N LEU A 6 14.49 3.69 20.46
CA LEU A 6 15.69 3.08 19.89
C LEU A 6 16.59 2.52 20.99
N ASP A 7 17.10 1.30 20.78
CA ASP A 7 17.98 0.64 21.75
C ASP A 7 19.23 1.49 22.02
N SER A 8 19.41 1.87 23.28
CA SER A 8 20.49 2.76 23.67
C SER A 8 21.84 2.12 23.37
N ARG A 9 22.05 0.86 23.77
CA ARG A 9 23.32 0.14 23.63
C ARG A 9 23.77 0.01 22.17
N LEU A 10 22.87 -0.40 21.28
CA LEU A 10 23.16 -0.55 19.85
C LEU A 10 23.43 0.81 19.19
N LEU A 11 22.68 1.84 19.59
CA LEU A 11 22.92 3.20 19.15
C LEU A 11 24.29 3.73 19.59
N GLU A 12 24.75 3.44 20.81
CA GLU A 12 26.09 3.86 21.26
C GLU A 12 27.19 3.15 20.48
N LYS A 13 27.03 1.84 20.25
CA LYS A 13 27.97 1.06 19.43
C LYS A 13 28.07 1.63 18.01
N LEU A 14 26.94 1.96 17.40
CA LEU A 14 26.89 2.56 16.08
C LEU A 14 27.55 3.95 16.06
N ALA A 15 27.22 4.80 17.04
CA ALA A 15 27.82 6.13 17.20
C ALA A 15 29.34 6.08 17.34
N LYS A 16 29.86 5.18 18.19
CA LYS A 16 31.30 4.95 18.36
C LYS A 16 31.94 4.45 17.08
N LYS A 17 31.30 3.51 16.37
CA LYS A 17 31.84 2.92 15.13
C LYS A 17 32.00 3.94 14.00
N ILE A 18 31.09 4.90 13.89
CA ILE A 18 31.13 5.93 12.83
C ILE A 18 31.77 7.25 13.28
N GLY A 19 32.25 7.34 14.53
CA GLY A 19 32.90 8.54 15.07
C GLY A 19 31.97 9.76 15.18
N LYS A 20 30.69 9.56 15.51
CA LYS A 20 29.69 10.65 15.64
C LYS A 20 28.96 10.56 16.98
N ASN A 21 28.33 11.66 17.40
CA ASN A 21 27.55 11.68 18.63
C ASN A 21 26.18 10.97 18.48
N LYS A 22 25.60 10.52 19.61
CA LYS A 22 24.32 9.78 19.62
C LYS A 22 23.16 10.59 19.02
N LYS A 23 23.15 11.92 19.20
CA LYS A 23 22.10 12.81 18.67
C LYS A 23 22.09 12.79 17.14
N TYR A 24 23.26 12.94 16.52
CA TYR A 24 23.45 12.85 15.08
C TYR A 24 22.98 11.50 14.53
N VAL A 25 23.37 10.40 15.19
CA VAL A 25 22.96 9.05 14.74
C VAL A 25 21.45 8.88 14.78
N ARG A 26 20.77 9.34 15.85
CA ARG A 26 19.30 9.28 15.95
C ARG A 26 18.62 10.07 14.83
N GLU A 27 19.10 11.28 14.57
CA GLU A 27 18.54 12.12 13.51
C GLU A 27 18.72 11.48 12.14
N GLN A 28 19.92 10.94 11.87
CA GLN A 28 20.19 10.22 10.62
C GLN A 28 19.36 8.95 10.50
N ILE A 29 19.13 8.22 11.59
CA ILE A 29 18.26 7.04 11.60
C ILE A 29 16.84 7.45 11.21
N SER A 30 16.25 8.43 11.89
CA SER A 30 14.89 8.91 11.61
C SER A 30 14.76 9.38 10.15
N LYS A 31 15.70 10.22 9.70
CA LYS A 31 15.70 10.76 8.33
C LYS A 31 15.82 9.69 7.26
N ARG A 32 16.67 8.68 7.47
CA ARG A 32 16.90 7.60 6.48
C ARG A 32 15.83 6.52 6.55
N ALA A 33 15.31 6.21 7.73
CA ALA A 33 14.16 5.34 7.92
C ALA A 33 12.94 5.88 7.17
N GLY A 34 12.66 7.18 7.30
CA GLY A 34 11.57 7.83 6.57
C GLY A 34 11.73 7.77 5.04
N ARG A 35 12.96 7.84 4.52
CA ARG A 35 13.22 7.67 3.07
C ARG A 35 12.99 6.25 2.57
N LEU A 36 13.20 5.27 3.44
CA LEU A 36 13.02 3.85 3.13
C LEU A 36 11.63 3.34 3.53
N TYR A 37 10.77 4.19 4.08
CA TYR A 37 9.44 3.84 4.56
C TYR A 37 9.43 2.66 5.55
N ILE A 38 10.42 2.63 6.45
CA ILE A 38 10.51 1.64 7.52
C ILE A 38 10.61 2.31 8.89
N SER A 39 10.42 1.54 9.95
CA SER A 39 10.61 1.99 11.33
C SER A 39 12.07 2.39 11.60
N SER A 40 12.25 3.30 12.57
CA SER A 40 13.59 3.74 12.97
C SER A 40 14.40 2.61 13.59
N GLU A 41 13.73 1.67 14.25
CA GLU A 41 14.26 0.45 14.84
C GLU A 41 14.76 -0.51 13.76
N ALA A 42 13.97 -0.74 12.71
CA ALA A 42 14.41 -1.54 11.56
C ALA A 42 15.64 -0.91 10.92
N PHE A 43 15.63 0.41 10.70
CA PHE A 43 16.77 1.09 10.09
C PHE A 43 18.03 1.07 10.97
N LEU A 44 17.89 1.20 12.30
CA LEU A 44 19.00 1.07 13.24
C LEU A 44 19.70 -0.29 13.09
N VAL A 45 18.92 -1.38 12.98
CA VAL A 45 19.47 -2.73 12.76
C VAL A 45 20.18 -2.84 11.43
N ILE A 46 19.56 -2.35 10.34
CA ILE A 46 20.13 -2.42 8.99
C ILE A 46 21.46 -1.66 8.95
N TRP A 47 21.52 -0.47 9.53
CA TRP A 47 22.74 0.33 9.58
C TRP A 47 23.80 -0.32 10.47
N ALA A 48 23.42 -0.84 11.65
CA ALA A 48 24.35 -1.59 12.49
C ALA A 48 24.96 -2.80 11.77
N LYS A 49 24.15 -3.59 11.04
CA LYS A 49 24.66 -4.69 10.21
C LYS A 49 25.62 -4.21 9.12
N LYS A 50 25.33 -3.07 8.48
CA LYS A 50 26.21 -2.49 7.45
C LYS A 50 27.58 -2.11 8.02
N GLU A 51 27.62 -1.62 9.24
CA GLU A 51 28.87 -1.30 9.97
C GLU A 51 29.49 -2.54 10.66
N LYS A 52 29.03 -3.74 10.32
CA LYS A 52 29.47 -5.04 10.89
C LYS A 52 29.31 -5.12 12.42
N ILE A 53 28.28 -4.50 12.96
CA ILE A 53 27.93 -4.58 14.39
C ILE A 53 26.92 -5.71 14.58
N GLY A 54 27.15 -6.58 15.55
CA GLY A 54 26.23 -7.67 15.89
C GLY A 54 24.87 -7.16 16.39
N THR A 55 23.78 -7.59 15.75
CA THR A 55 22.40 -7.15 16.05
C THR A 55 21.50 -8.24 16.61
N ALA A 56 21.97 -9.49 16.74
CA ALA A 56 21.13 -10.66 17.00
C ALA A 56 20.25 -10.53 18.26
N VAL A 57 20.82 -10.05 19.37
CA VAL A 57 20.10 -9.87 20.63
C VAL A 57 18.98 -8.83 20.50
N TYR A 58 19.27 -7.69 19.87
CA TYR A 58 18.25 -6.65 19.66
C TYR A 58 17.16 -7.15 18.71
N GLN A 59 17.54 -7.80 17.61
CA GLN A 59 16.59 -8.36 16.64
C GLN A 59 15.64 -9.38 17.27
N LYS A 60 16.11 -10.24 18.19
CA LYS A 60 15.26 -11.24 18.87
C LYS A 60 14.10 -10.56 19.63
N ASN A 61 14.38 -9.43 20.26
CA ASN A 61 13.44 -8.68 21.10
C ASN A 61 12.55 -7.70 20.30
N LEU A 62 12.76 -7.56 18.99
CA LEU A 62 11.91 -6.72 18.15
C LEU A 62 10.54 -7.38 17.90
N PRO A 63 9.46 -6.57 17.81
CA PRO A 63 8.16 -7.04 17.35
C PRO A 63 8.23 -7.74 15.98
N PRO A 64 7.34 -8.72 15.71
CA PRO A 64 7.31 -9.46 14.44
C PRO A 64 7.27 -8.56 13.20
N TYR A 65 6.49 -7.49 13.21
CA TYR A 65 6.37 -6.58 12.05
C TYR A 65 7.69 -5.86 11.72
N ILE A 66 8.48 -5.45 12.73
CA ILE A 66 9.80 -4.83 12.53
C ILE A 66 10.81 -5.84 11.96
N LYS A 67 10.71 -7.11 12.37
CA LYS A 67 11.56 -8.19 11.80
C LYS A 67 11.31 -8.39 10.31
N VAL A 68 10.06 -8.27 9.87
CA VAL A 68 9.67 -8.33 8.45
C VAL A 68 10.27 -7.13 7.69
N GLU A 69 10.12 -5.90 8.20
CA GLU A 69 10.74 -4.71 7.59
C GLU A 69 12.25 -4.87 7.39
N ILE A 70 12.95 -5.43 8.40
CA ILE A 70 14.39 -5.69 8.32
C ILE A 70 14.70 -6.71 7.22
N ARG A 71 13.96 -7.82 7.18
CA ARG A 71 14.16 -8.90 6.19
C ARG A 71 13.99 -8.38 4.76
N ASP A 72 12.93 -7.60 4.52
CA ASP A 72 12.56 -7.18 3.18
C ASP A 72 13.45 -6.02 2.69
N THR A 73 14.00 -5.20 3.60
CA THR A 73 14.85 -4.04 3.26
C THR A 73 16.35 -4.38 3.19
N LEU A 74 16.80 -5.43 3.89
CA LEU A 74 18.20 -5.87 3.91
C LEU A 74 18.80 -6.07 2.51
N PRO A 75 18.14 -6.81 1.57
CA PRO A 75 18.68 -7.02 0.23
C PRO A 75 18.96 -5.71 -0.51
N ILE A 76 18.06 -4.72 -0.40
CA ILE A 76 18.13 -3.42 -1.10
C ILE A 76 19.37 -2.63 -0.66
N VAL A 77 19.65 -2.59 0.65
CA VAL A 77 20.75 -1.79 1.20
C VAL A 77 22.12 -2.42 0.92
N PHE A 78 22.19 -3.74 0.82
CA PHE A 78 23.45 -4.47 0.61
C PHE A 78 23.76 -4.77 -0.87
N THR A 79 22.78 -4.79 -1.77
CA THR A 79 23.06 -4.85 -3.22
C THR A 79 23.65 -3.54 -3.75
N GLN A 80 23.25 -2.39 -3.20
CA GLN A 80 23.81 -1.08 -3.56
C GLN A 80 25.28 -0.88 -3.17
N SER A 81 25.84 -1.69 -2.25
CA SER A 81 27.26 -1.57 -1.87
C SER A 81 28.22 -2.35 -2.77
N ARG A 82 27.72 -3.36 -3.51
CA ARG A 82 28.55 -4.19 -4.41
C ARG A 82 28.93 -3.51 -5.73
N GLN A 83 28.25 -2.44 -6.13
CA GLN A 83 28.54 -1.72 -7.39
C GLN A 83 29.65 -0.65 -7.25
N LYS A 84 30.28 -0.48 -6.08
CA LYS A 84 31.30 0.58 -5.88
C LYS A 84 32.75 0.18 -6.16
N THR A 85 33.03 -1.04 -6.61
CA THR A 85 34.43 -1.51 -6.80
C THR A 85 34.90 -1.66 -8.25
N LYS A 86 34.14 -1.21 -9.26
CA LYS A 86 34.58 -1.30 -10.67
C LYS A 86 34.24 -0.07 -11.51
N ILE A 87 34.57 1.16 -11.06
CA ILE A 87 34.61 2.33 -11.96
C ILE A 87 35.67 3.33 -11.44
N SER A 88 36.94 2.96 -11.53
CA SER A 88 37.97 3.90 -11.97
C SER A 88 38.17 3.63 -13.47
N ASP A 89 38.41 4.67 -14.25
CA ASP A 89 38.68 4.60 -15.69
C ASP A 89 37.46 4.54 -16.62
N ALA A 90 36.61 5.58 -16.54
CA ALA A 90 35.92 6.13 -17.72
C ALA A 90 35.28 7.48 -17.35
N LYS A 91 36.10 8.51 -17.19
CA LYS A 91 35.62 9.89 -17.21
C LYS A 91 35.43 10.32 -18.66
N LYS A 92 34.28 10.96 -18.92
CA LYS A 92 33.93 11.80 -20.08
C LYS A 92 33.43 11.07 -21.34
N SER A 93 32.16 10.70 -21.31
CA SER A 93 31.27 10.86 -22.47
C SER A 93 29.80 10.71 -22.07
N GLN A 94 29.01 11.77 -22.36
CA GLN A 94 27.54 11.77 -22.51
C GLN A 94 26.70 11.35 -21.28
N LYS A 95 26.21 12.24 -20.41
CA LYS A 95 25.35 13.43 -20.67
C LYS A 95 24.19 13.22 -21.68
N LYS A 96 23.50 12.07 -21.60
CA LYS A 96 22.06 11.90 -21.90
C LYS A 96 21.69 10.43 -21.69
N ARG A 97 21.46 10.03 -20.44
CA ARG A 97 20.64 8.86 -20.13
C ARG A 97 19.61 9.31 -19.12
N VAL A 98 18.36 9.22 -19.56
CA VAL A 98 17.14 9.36 -18.78
C VAL A 98 17.39 8.72 -17.41
N LYS A 99 17.21 9.51 -16.33
CA LYS A 99 17.15 8.96 -14.99
C LYS A 99 15.93 8.04 -14.96
N GLU A 100 16.13 6.76 -15.28
CA GLU A 100 15.33 5.69 -14.69
C GLU A 100 15.53 5.82 -13.18
N ARG A 101 14.68 6.64 -12.55
CA ARG A 101 14.44 6.57 -11.12
C ARG A 101 14.06 5.12 -10.89
N SER A 102 14.90 4.37 -10.16
CA SER A 102 14.52 3.05 -9.67
C SER A 102 13.09 3.15 -9.12
N ARG A 103 12.11 2.56 -9.81
CA ARG A 103 10.71 2.64 -9.40
C ARG A 103 10.66 2.13 -7.96
N SER A 104 10.03 2.89 -7.06
CA SER A 104 9.96 2.45 -5.67
C SER A 104 9.22 1.11 -5.63
N PRO A 105 9.57 0.18 -4.72
CA PRO A 105 8.85 -1.09 -4.59
C PRO A 105 7.34 -0.89 -4.44
N MET A 106 6.93 0.21 -3.79
CA MET A 106 5.53 0.61 -3.69
C MET A 106 4.90 0.99 -5.02
N ALA A 107 5.61 1.71 -5.91
CA ALA A 107 5.09 2.03 -7.24
C ALA A 107 4.89 0.76 -8.07
N LEU A 108 5.83 -0.18 -7.99
CA LEU A 108 5.71 -1.49 -8.64
C LEU A 108 4.56 -2.31 -8.07
N ALA A 109 4.37 -2.30 -6.74
CA ALA A 109 3.25 -2.98 -6.11
C ALA A 109 1.90 -2.36 -6.50
N THR A 110 1.81 -1.04 -6.63
CA THR A 110 0.60 -0.36 -7.13
C THR A 110 0.30 -0.74 -8.58
N GLU A 111 1.32 -0.74 -9.46
CA GLU A 111 1.17 -1.17 -10.86
C GLU A 111 0.82 -2.65 -10.99
N TYR A 112 1.23 -3.49 -10.05
CA TYR A 112 0.93 -4.93 -10.07
C TYR A 112 -0.44 -5.28 -9.46
N LEU A 113 -0.87 -4.56 -8.42
CA LEU A 113 -2.10 -4.88 -7.67
C LEU A 113 -3.36 -4.21 -8.19
N ILE A 114 -3.23 -3.19 -9.05
CA ILE A 114 -4.36 -2.41 -9.56
C ILE A 114 -4.29 -2.48 -11.09
N GLU A 115 -5.10 -3.36 -11.68
CA GLU A 115 -5.17 -3.56 -13.12
C GLU A 115 -6.24 -2.67 -13.76
N ASP A 116 -7.32 -2.32 -13.05
CA ASP A 116 -8.34 -1.40 -13.56
C ASP A 116 -7.78 0.02 -13.69
N GLU A 117 -7.71 0.50 -14.93
CA GLU A 117 -7.09 1.79 -15.28
C GLU A 117 -7.73 2.97 -14.55
N GLU A 118 -9.06 2.96 -14.42
CA GLU A 118 -9.79 4.05 -13.77
C GLU A 118 -9.53 4.07 -12.25
N LEU A 119 -9.48 2.90 -11.62
CA LEU A 119 -9.09 2.77 -10.22
C LEU A 119 -7.64 3.22 -10.02
N TYR A 120 -6.73 2.81 -10.90
CA TYR A 120 -5.33 3.22 -10.86
C TYR A 120 -5.22 4.73 -10.96
N ASP A 121 -5.81 5.34 -11.98
CA ASP A 121 -5.71 6.78 -12.24
C ASP A 121 -6.20 7.61 -11.06
N ARG A 122 -7.31 7.20 -10.43
CA ARG A 122 -7.89 7.92 -9.29
C ARG A 122 -7.20 7.71 -7.94
N CYS A 123 -6.49 6.59 -7.77
CA CYS A 123 -5.91 6.24 -6.47
C CYS A 123 -4.38 6.32 -6.43
N HIS A 124 -3.68 6.26 -7.56
CA HIS A 124 -2.22 6.11 -7.57
C HIS A 124 -1.48 7.30 -6.93
N ASP A 125 -1.94 8.52 -7.13
CA ASP A 125 -1.38 9.74 -6.57
C ASP A 125 -1.65 9.84 -5.06
N LEU A 126 -2.86 9.48 -4.64
CA LEU A 126 -3.28 9.40 -3.24
C LEU A 126 -2.49 8.33 -2.47
N ILE A 127 -2.19 7.19 -3.10
CA ILE A 127 -1.30 6.16 -2.51
C ILE A 127 0.13 6.69 -2.39
N LYS A 128 0.60 7.50 -3.34
CA LYS A 128 1.93 8.12 -3.29
C LYS A 128 2.03 9.22 -2.24
N ALA A 129 0.92 9.83 -1.83
CA ALA A 129 0.86 10.84 -0.80
C ALA A 129 1.44 10.34 0.55
N PRO A 130 1.97 11.24 1.40
CA PRO A 130 2.58 10.85 2.67
C PRO A 130 1.55 10.51 3.77
N LYS A 131 0.30 10.96 3.65
CA LYS A 131 -0.77 10.83 4.66
C LYS A 131 -2.16 10.99 4.03
N ASN A 132 -3.21 10.90 4.85
CA ASN A 132 -4.63 11.02 4.48
C ASN A 132 -5.08 9.87 3.56
N PHE A 133 -4.82 8.64 4.01
CA PHE A 133 -5.11 7.42 3.25
C PHE A 133 -6.60 7.05 3.25
N ASP A 134 -7.41 7.64 4.14
CA ASP A 134 -8.87 7.63 4.07
C ASP A 134 -9.41 8.07 2.69
N ARG A 135 -8.71 9.02 2.04
CA ARG A 135 -9.07 9.49 0.71
C ARG A 135 -8.97 8.38 -0.34
N VAL A 136 -8.00 7.48 -0.22
CA VAL A 136 -7.84 6.35 -1.14
C VAL A 136 -9.06 5.42 -1.05
N LEU A 137 -9.48 5.09 0.18
CA LEU A 137 -10.66 4.24 0.40
C LEU A 137 -11.92 4.91 -0.17
N ARG A 138 -12.08 6.21 0.05
CA ARG A 138 -13.20 6.99 -0.50
C ARG A 138 -13.23 6.96 -2.03
N GLU A 139 -12.10 7.23 -2.69
CA GLU A 139 -12.04 7.20 -4.16
C GLU A 139 -12.25 5.79 -4.70
N ALA A 140 -11.64 4.77 -4.10
CA ALA A 140 -11.81 3.39 -4.54
C ALA A 140 -13.28 2.91 -4.44
N THR A 141 -13.97 3.22 -3.34
CA THR A 141 -15.42 2.92 -3.24
C THR A 141 -16.28 3.71 -4.21
N THR A 142 -15.87 4.95 -4.56
CA THR A 142 -16.53 5.75 -5.59
C THR A 142 -16.39 5.12 -6.97
N VAL A 143 -15.20 4.64 -7.34
CA VAL A 143 -14.96 3.94 -8.61
C VAL A 143 -15.83 2.69 -8.70
N LEU A 144 -15.87 1.87 -7.64
CA LEU A 144 -16.71 0.67 -7.57
C LEU A 144 -18.20 1.00 -7.78
N GLU A 145 -18.72 1.99 -7.06
CA GLU A 145 -20.11 2.40 -7.17
C GLU A 145 -20.43 2.94 -8.57
N ASP A 146 -19.56 3.77 -9.14
CA ASP A 146 -19.76 4.33 -10.46
C ASP A 146 -19.73 3.24 -11.55
N ARG A 147 -18.86 2.24 -11.42
CA ARG A 147 -18.84 1.08 -12.33
C ARG A 147 -20.15 0.30 -12.26
N ILE A 148 -20.65 0.00 -11.05
CA ILE A 148 -21.97 -0.63 -10.86
C ILE A 148 -23.07 0.21 -11.52
N ARG A 149 -23.01 1.54 -11.38
CA ARG A 149 -23.99 2.46 -11.97
C ARG A 149 -23.98 2.42 -13.49
N ARG A 150 -22.79 2.48 -14.11
CA ARG A 150 -22.63 2.43 -15.57
C ARG A 150 -23.10 1.11 -16.14
N LEU A 151 -22.67 -0.02 -15.57
CA LEU A 151 -23.06 -1.35 -16.04
C LEU A 151 -24.57 -1.58 -15.90
N SER A 152 -25.15 -1.24 -14.75
CA SER A 152 -26.59 -1.42 -14.50
C SER A 152 -27.46 -0.43 -15.28
N GLY A 153 -26.96 0.79 -15.54
CA GLY A 153 -27.72 1.89 -16.14
C GLY A 153 -28.62 2.64 -15.16
N LEU A 154 -28.50 2.39 -13.85
CA LEU A 154 -29.35 2.98 -12.80
C LEU A 154 -28.87 4.37 -12.37
N LYS A 155 -29.28 5.42 -13.09
CA LYS A 155 -28.71 6.78 -12.92
C LYS A 155 -29.05 7.51 -11.60
N LYS A 156 -30.20 7.21 -10.98
CA LYS A 156 -30.71 7.99 -9.82
C LYS A 156 -30.35 7.39 -8.45
N MET A 157 -29.80 6.18 -8.42
CA MET A 157 -29.52 5.46 -7.17
C MET A 157 -28.06 5.63 -6.76
N LYS A 158 -27.82 5.63 -5.44
CA LYS A 158 -26.48 5.74 -4.84
C LYS A 158 -26.30 4.75 -3.68
N GLY A 159 -25.04 4.46 -3.37
CA GLY A 159 -24.63 3.63 -2.23
C GLY A 159 -25.36 2.29 -2.17
N VAL A 160 -25.87 1.95 -0.98
CA VAL A 160 -26.55 0.67 -0.74
C VAL A 160 -27.79 0.49 -1.61
N ASN A 161 -28.53 1.55 -1.90
CA ASN A 161 -29.73 1.47 -2.75
C ASN A 161 -29.38 1.08 -4.18
N LEU A 162 -28.28 1.61 -4.72
CA LEU A 162 -27.76 1.22 -6.02
C LEU A 162 -27.34 -0.24 -6.03
N VAL A 163 -26.55 -0.66 -5.04
CA VAL A 163 -26.07 -2.04 -4.91
C VAL A 163 -27.24 -3.03 -4.79
N GLY A 164 -28.23 -2.72 -3.95
CA GLY A 164 -29.43 -3.53 -3.75
C GLY A 164 -30.25 -3.76 -5.00
N LYS A 165 -30.41 -2.73 -5.84
CA LYS A 165 -31.15 -2.86 -7.09
C LYS A 165 -30.30 -3.47 -8.20
N ALA A 166 -29.02 -3.08 -8.31
CA ALA A 166 -28.14 -3.51 -9.39
C ALA A 166 -27.76 -4.99 -9.26
N LEU A 167 -27.24 -5.38 -8.09
CA LEU A 167 -26.75 -6.74 -7.88
C LEU A 167 -27.87 -7.66 -7.40
N ASN A 168 -28.61 -7.29 -6.34
CA ASN A 168 -29.63 -8.13 -5.70
C ASN A 168 -29.10 -9.52 -5.23
N PRO A 169 -29.52 -10.04 -4.05
CA PRO A 169 -29.09 -11.38 -3.63
C PRO A 169 -29.71 -12.51 -4.48
N ASP A 170 -30.84 -12.25 -5.15
CA ASP A 170 -31.52 -13.21 -6.02
C ASP A 170 -31.09 -12.98 -7.49
N PRO A 171 -30.39 -13.94 -8.14
CA PRO A 171 -29.94 -13.81 -9.52
C PRO A 171 -31.06 -13.49 -10.51
N THR A 172 -32.29 -13.91 -10.23
CA THR A 172 -33.44 -13.68 -11.12
C THR A 172 -33.92 -12.22 -11.09
N LYS A 173 -33.63 -11.51 -9.99
CA LYS A 173 -34.01 -10.11 -9.74
C LYS A 173 -32.85 -9.14 -9.97
N ALA A 174 -31.63 -9.66 -10.06
CA ALA A 174 -30.41 -8.93 -10.37
C ALA A 174 -30.51 -8.22 -11.73
N VAL A 175 -30.09 -6.95 -11.79
CA VAL A 175 -29.84 -6.28 -13.08
C VAL A 175 -28.49 -6.72 -13.63
N LEU A 176 -27.50 -6.85 -12.74
CA LEU A 176 -26.16 -7.34 -12.98
C LEU A 176 -26.01 -8.69 -12.29
N LYS A 177 -26.05 -9.76 -13.09
CA LYS A 177 -25.90 -11.13 -12.62
C LYS A 177 -24.43 -11.55 -12.75
N VAL A 178 -23.76 -11.73 -11.62
CA VAL A 178 -22.36 -12.19 -11.54
C VAL A 178 -22.26 -13.72 -11.48
N SER A 179 -23.32 -14.41 -11.04
CA SER A 179 -23.40 -15.87 -11.06
C SER A 179 -24.86 -16.34 -11.16
N ASP A 180 -25.07 -17.47 -11.80
CA ASP A 180 -26.37 -18.18 -11.80
C ASP A 180 -26.67 -18.87 -10.48
N LYS A 181 -25.63 -19.15 -9.67
CA LYS A 181 -25.79 -19.76 -8.37
C LYS A 181 -26.16 -18.69 -7.34
N LYS A 182 -27.33 -18.88 -6.72
CA LYS A 182 -27.87 -17.95 -5.72
C LYS A 182 -26.88 -17.57 -4.62
N PHE A 183 -26.17 -18.53 -4.04
CA PHE A 183 -25.23 -18.27 -2.95
C PHE A 183 -24.01 -17.43 -3.37
N GLU A 184 -23.51 -17.62 -4.59
CA GLU A 184 -22.38 -16.83 -5.11
C GLU A 184 -22.82 -15.38 -5.41
N GLN A 185 -24.00 -15.22 -6.03
CA GLN A 185 -24.62 -13.91 -6.27
C GLN A 185 -24.87 -13.16 -4.95
N GLU A 186 -25.48 -13.85 -3.98
CA GLU A 186 -25.77 -13.29 -2.65
C GLU A 186 -24.48 -12.92 -1.91
N GLY A 187 -23.44 -13.76 -1.98
CA GLY A 187 -22.14 -13.48 -1.41
C GLY A 187 -21.52 -12.21 -1.98
N PHE A 188 -21.50 -12.07 -3.31
CA PHE A 188 -20.98 -10.89 -3.98
C PHE A 188 -21.79 -9.63 -3.63
N PHE A 189 -23.13 -9.74 -3.63
CA PHE A 189 -24.02 -8.66 -3.19
C PHE A 189 -23.70 -8.21 -1.76
N ASN A 190 -23.54 -9.14 -0.82
CA ASN A 190 -23.26 -8.84 0.58
C ASN A 190 -21.90 -8.17 0.77
N ILE A 191 -20.87 -8.58 0.01
CA ILE A 191 -19.56 -7.92 0.00
C ILE A 191 -19.69 -6.45 -0.44
N CYS A 192 -20.31 -6.21 -1.60
CA CYS A 192 -20.49 -4.85 -2.11
C CYS A 192 -21.34 -4.00 -1.16
N LYS A 193 -22.42 -4.55 -0.61
CA LYS A 193 -23.29 -3.86 0.36
C LYS A 193 -22.52 -3.50 1.63
N GLY A 194 -21.76 -4.44 2.18
CA GLY A 194 -20.91 -4.23 3.35
C GLY A 194 -19.87 -3.13 3.11
N LEU A 195 -19.21 -3.14 1.95
CA LEU A 195 -18.25 -2.09 1.59
C LEU A 195 -18.86 -0.69 1.57
N MET A 196 -20.07 -0.55 1.01
CA MET A 196 -20.76 0.75 0.98
C MET A 196 -21.08 1.23 2.40
N LEU A 197 -21.61 0.36 3.25
CA LEU A 197 -21.97 0.70 4.64
C LEU A 197 -20.75 0.99 5.52
N SER A 198 -19.68 0.20 5.40
CA SER A 198 -18.53 0.27 6.31
C SER A 198 -17.49 1.30 5.92
N PHE A 199 -17.35 1.61 4.63
CA PHE A 199 -16.30 2.50 4.15
C PHE A 199 -16.84 3.71 3.46
N ARG A 200 -17.75 3.56 2.49
CA ARG A 200 -18.21 4.70 1.71
C ARG A 200 -18.94 5.70 2.59
N ASP A 201 -19.97 5.25 3.31
CA ASP A 201 -20.78 6.14 4.15
C ASP A 201 -19.93 6.73 5.28
N THR A 202 -19.10 5.94 5.97
CA THR A 202 -18.23 6.44 7.05
C THR A 202 -17.15 7.43 6.56
N THR A 203 -16.42 7.13 5.49
CA THR A 203 -15.32 8.00 4.99
C THR A 203 -15.82 9.24 4.23
N HIS A 204 -17.11 9.30 3.88
CA HIS A 204 -17.76 10.51 3.37
C HIS A 204 -18.21 11.46 4.51
N HIS A 205 -18.39 10.93 5.72
CA HIS A 205 -18.87 11.70 6.86
C HIS A 205 -17.77 12.03 7.88
N GLU A 206 -16.68 11.25 7.92
CA GLU A 206 -15.60 11.42 8.89
C GLU A 206 -14.20 11.31 8.23
N LEU A 207 -13.29 12.20 8.66
CA LEU A 207 -11.87 12.09 8.33
C LEU A 207 -11.19 11.10 9.29
N SER A 208 -10.32 10.23 8.77
CA SER A 208 -9.65 9.20 9.57
C SER A 208 -8.18 9.06 9.22
N ASP A 209 -7.31 9.34 10.21
CA ASP A 209 -5.86 9.09 10.11
C ASP A 209 -5.48 7.65 10.52
N LYS A 210 -6.47 6.77 10.72
CA LYS A 210 -6.22 5.39 11.19
C LYS A 210 -5.65 4.48 10.11
N PHE A 211 -5.89 4.81 8.83
CA PHE A 211 -5.47 3.97 7.71
C PHE A 211 -4.01 4.22 7.36
N THR A 212 -3.25 3.15 7.18
CA THR A 212 -1.89 3.23 6.67
C THR A 212 -1.88 3.18 5.15
N LYS A 213 -0.73 3.54 4.56
CA LYS A 213 -0.48 3.37 3.11
C LYS A 213 -0.67 1.93 2.64
N GLN A 214 -0.29 0.96 3.48
CA GLN A 214 -0.39 -0.47 3.16
C GLN A 214 -1.85 -0.92 3.18
N ASP A 215 -2.66 -0.41 4.11
CA ASP A 215 -4.10 -0.70 4.16
C ASP A 215 -4.80 -0.14 2.92
N ALA A 216 -4.46 1.10 2.52
CA ALA A 216 -4.98 1.70 1.30
C ALA A 216 -4.64 0.88 0.04
N LEU A 217 -3.39 0.42 -0.09
CA LEU A 217 -3.00 -0.41 -1.24
C LEU A 217 -3.72 -1.76 -1.26
N LYS A 218 -3.83 -2.44 -0.11
CA LYS A 218 -4.59 -3.70 0.00
C LYS A 218 -6.06 -3.50 -0.34
N PHE A 219 -6.64 -2.40 0.12
CA PHE A 219 -8.02 -2.06 -0.17
C PHE A 219 -8.23 -1.81 -1.66
N CYS A 220 -7.35 -1.07 -2.32
CA CYS A 220 -7.41 -0.90 -3.77
C CYS A 220 -7.33 -2.23 -4.51
N GLY A 221 -6.38 -3.11 -4.18
CA GLY A 221 -6.29 -4.44 -4.83
C GLY A 221 -7.53 -5.31 -4.59
N PHE A 222 -8.18 -5.18 -3.43
CA PHE A 222 -9.46 -5.85 -3.19
C PHE A 222 -10.58 -5.27 -4.06
N ILE A 223 -10.70 -3.94 -4.16
CA ILE A 223 -11.68 -3.29 -5.03
C ILE A 223 -11.44 -3.66 -6.50
N ASP A 224 -10.18 -3.71 -6.93
CA ASP A 224 -9.76 -4.14 -8.26
C ASP A 224 -10.28 -5.56 -8.58
N SER A 225 -10.12 -6.50 -7.64
CA SER A 225 -10.64 -7.86 -7.76
C SER A 225 -12.17 -7.88 -7.92
N LEU A 226 -12.89 -7.00 -7.23
CA LEU A 226 -14.36 -6.88 -7.36
C LEU A 226 -14.77 -6.26 -8.70
N LEU A 227 -14.00 -5.28 -9.20
CA LEU A 227 -14.22 -4.68 -10.51
C LEU A 227 -14.02 -5.72 -11.62
N ALA A 228 -13.02 -6.59 -11.50
CA ALA A 228 -12.80 -7.69 -12.45
C ALA A 228 -14.00 -8.65 -12.52
N VAL A 229 -14.59 -9.00 -11.37
CA VAL A 229 -15.82 -9.82 -11.33
C VAL A 229 -17.02 -9.07 -11.93
N LEU A 230 -17.18 -7.78 -11.61
CA LEU A 230 -18.26 -6.95 -12.16
C LEU A 230 -18.19 -6.81 -13.68
N ASN A 231 -17.00 -6.68 -14.25
CA ASN A 231 -16.81 -6.56 -15.70
C ASN A 231 -17.23 -7.85 -16.44
N GLN A 232 -17.29 -8.99 -15.75
CA GLN A 232 -17.79 -10.26 -16.28
C GLN A 232 -19.30 -10.46 -16.05
N ALA A 233 -19.95 -9.55 -15.33
CA ALA A 233 -21.37 -9.67 -15.02
C ALA A 233 -22.24 -9.60 -16.28
N SER A 234 -23.18 -10.53 -16.39
CA SER A 234 -24.19 -10.49 -17.45
C SER A 234 -25.29 -9.50 -17.09
N LYS A 235 -25.65 -8.65 -18.04
CA LYS A 235 -26.77 -7.74 -17.90
C LYS A 235 -28.05 -8.44 -18.29
N LYS A 236 -29.08 -8.39 -17.44
CA LYS A 236 -30.40 -8.90 -17.83
C LYS A 236 -30.93 -8.07 -19.02
N PRO A 237 -31.38 -8.71 -20.12
CA PRO A 237 -32.06 -7.98 -21.18
C PRO A 237 -33.30 -7.29 -20.60
N LYS A 238 -33.53 -6.05 -21.03
CA LYS A 238 -34.65 -5.23 -20.57
C LYS A 238 -35.99 -5.86 -20.91
#